data_AF-A0A1V2RL60-F1
#
_entry.id   AF-A0A1V2RL60-F1
#
_cell.length_a   1.000
_cell.length_b   1.000
_cell.length_c   1.000
_cell.angle_alpha   90.00
_cell.angle_beta   90.00
_cell.angle_gamma   90.00
#
_symmetry.space_group_name_H-M   'P 1'
#
loop_
_entity.id
_entity.type
_entity.pdbx_description
1 polymer ?
#
loop_
_entity_poly.entity_id
_entity_poly.type
_entity_poly.pdbx_seq_one_letter_code
_entity_poly.pdbx_strand_id
1 'polypeptide(L)'
;MRFGPAGAGRLWFTVDGVEYALDLPDDGSVLAGIAAAGQWPEIVPGLLAAECRGVWMSELRDPLGPISWRTTWRIATGLAEEIYGMPWWAAIRLCATAQSRWRDFAAWTVTHGFDPAGAPAHRICAAVLAWLRAACRDEKDLVRLEQRVFTPPPEMIRAGARPPGFSDADLAQQAAELAALAEHEDFADG
;
A
#
# COMPACT_ATOMS: atom_id res chain seq x y z
N MET A 1 -2.99 -24.49 -2.76
CA MET A 1 -1.76 -23.81 -2.31
C MET A 1 -1.31 -22.86 -3.39
N ARG A 2 -0.95 -21.63 -3.04
CA ARG A 2 -0.47 -20.59 -3.96
C ARG A 2 1.03 -20.40 -3.73
N PHE A 3 1.81 -20.27 -4.80
CA PHE A 3 3.23 -19.88 -4.72
C PHE A 3 3.37 -18.40 -5.05
N GLY A 4 3.85 -17.62 -4.08
CA GLY A 4 4.12 -16.19 -4.23
C GLY A 4 2.90 -15.27 -4.01
N PRO A 5 3.12 -13.94 -4.10
CA PRO A 5 2.16 -12.91 -3.71
C PRO A 5 0.88 -12.91 -4.55
N ALA A 6 -0.14 -12.20 -4.07
CA ALA A 6 -1.35 -11.82 -4.77
C ALA A 6 -1.06 -11.20 -6.15
N GLY A 7 -1.92 -11.53 -7.10
CA GLY A 7 -1.96 -10.93 -8.43
C GLY A 7 -3.20 -10.06 -8.47
N ALA A 8 -3.88 -10.04 -9.61
CA ALA A 8 -5.20 -9.44 -9.71
C ALA A 8 -6.29 -10.26 -9.01
N GLY A 9 -7.43 -9.62 -8.76
CA GLY A 9 -8.63 -10.25 -8.21
C GLY A 9 -8.74 -10.19 -6.69
N ARG A 10 -9.51 -11.11 -6.10
CA ARG A 10 -9.82 -11.05 -4.67
C ARG A 10 -8.67 -11.53 -3.79
N LEU A 11 -8.27 -10.66 -2.86
CA LEU A 11 -7.40 -10.98 -1.74
C LEU A 11 -8.23 -11.00 -0.45
N TRP A 12 -8.40 -12.20 0.10
CA TRP A 12 -9.16 -12.42 1.34
C TRP A 12 -8.29 -12.22 2.57
N PHE A 13 -8.85 -11.64 3.63
CA PHE A 13 -8.23 -11.50 4.93
C PHE A 13 -9.28 -11.51 6.04
N THR A 14 -8.86 -11.72 7.30
CA THR A 14 -9.78 -11.79 8.43
C THR A 14 -9.43 -10.76 9.51
N VAL A 15 -10.46 -10.23 10.16
CA VAL A 15 -10.35 -9.33 11.33
C VAL A 15 -11.31 -9.84 12.38
N ASP A 16 -10.77 -10.23 13.54
CA ASP A 16 -11.56 -10.77 14.66
C ASP A 16 -12.53 -11.90 14.26
N GLY A 17 -12.13 -12.75 13.31
CA GLY A 17 -12.91 -13.87 12.80
C GLY A 17 -13.93 -13.54 11.71
N VAL A 18 -14.08 -12.26 11.35
CA VAL A 18 -14.90 -11.81 10.22
C VAL A 18 -14.03 -11.75 8.96
N GLU A 19 -14.53 -12.31 7.87
CA GLU A 19 -13.85 -12.35 6.58
C GLU A 19 -14.15 -11.10 5.74
N TYR A 20 -13.10 -10.54 5.14
CA TYR A 20 -13.13 -9.39 4.27
C TYR A 20 -12.34 -9.68 2.99
N ALA A 21 -12.61 -8.93 1.93
CA ALA A 21 -11.88 -9.03 0.67
C ALA A 21 -11.41 -7.67 0.18
N LEU A 22 -10.25 -7.65 -0.45
CA LEU A 22 -9.79 -6.57 -1.34
C LEU A 22 -10.00 -6.98 -2.79
N ASP A 23 -10.56 -6.11 -3.61
CA ASP A 23 -10.61 -6.25 -5.07
C ASP A 23 -9.35 -5.59 -5.67
N LEU A 24 -8.31 -6.40 -5.91
CA LEU A 24 -7.04 -5.92 -6.45
C LEU A 24 -7.18 -5.66 -7.96
N PRO A 25 -6.73 -4.49 -8.47
CA PRO A 25 -6.81 -4.17 -9.88
C PRO A 25 -5.94 -5.11 -10.73
N ASP A 26 -6.38 -5.36 -11.96
CA ASP A 26 -5.61 -6.15 -12.95
C ASP A 26 -4.28 -5.48 -13.30
N ASP A 27 -4.29 -4.14 -13.36
CA ASP A 27 -3.10 -3.35 -13.62
C ASP A 27 -2.36 -3.03 -12.31
N GLY A 28 -1.25 -3.73 -12.08
CA GLY A 28 -0.40 -3.48 -10.92
C GLY A 28 0.26 -2.10 -10.92
N SER A 29 0.22 -1.34 -12.03
CA SER A 29 0.71 0.04 -12.07
C SER A 29 -0.08 0.95 -11.12
N VAL A 30 -1.39 0.68 -10.92
CA VAL A 30 -2.24 1.40 -9.97
C VAL A 30 -1.73 1.20 -8.54
N LEU A 31 -1.50 -0.05 -8.15
CA LEU A 31 -0.95 -0.40 -6.83
C LEU A 31 0.46 0.16 -6.64
N ALA A 32 1.30 0.12 -7.67
CA ALA A 32 2.63 0.74 -7.62
C ALA A 32 2.53 2.26 -7.43
N GLY A 33 1.54 2.92 -8.02
CA GLY A 33 1.23 4.34 -7.80
C GLY A 33 0.85 4.63 -6.35
N ILE A 34 -0.06 3.83 -5.78
CA ILE A 34 -0.47 3.92 -4.36
C ILE A 34 0.75 3.80 -3.44
N ALA A 35 1.62 2.82 -3.69
CA ALA A 35 2.85 2.65 -2.93
C ALA A 35 3.81 3.84 -3.11
N ALA A 36 4.01 4.33 -4.34
CA ALA A 36 4.87 5.47 -4.60
C ALA A 36 4.43 6.74 -3.84
N ALA A 37 3.12 6.96 -3.75
CA ALA A 37 2.52 8.09 -3.02
C ALA A 37 2.44 7.88 -1.50
N GLY A 38 2.69 6.65 -1.00
CA GLY A 38 2.54 6.32 0.42
C GLY A 38 1.08 6.33 0.90
N GLN A 39 0.11 6.26 -0.01
CA GLN A 39 -1.33 6.37 0.27
C GLN A 39 -1.94 5.05 0.71
N TRP A 40 -1.50 4.51 1.86
CA TRP A 40 -2.05 3.27 2.40
C TRP A 40 -3.59 3.25 2.55
N PRO A 41 -4.34 4.37 2.77
CA PRO A 41 -5.79 4.33 2.84
C PRO A 41 -6.45 3.89 1.52
N GLU A 42 -5.75 4.07 0.39
CA GLU A 42 -6.23 3.57 -0.91
C GLU A 42 -6.19 2.04 -0.98
N ILE A 43 -5.42 1.34 -0.13
CA ILE A 43 -5.45 -0.12 0.00
C ILE A 43 -6.63 -0.54 0.87
N VAL A 44 -6.65 -0.09 2.13
CA VAL A 44 -7.79 -0.30 3.04
C VAL A 44 -8.13 1.06 3.65
N PRO A 45 -9.38 1.55 3.50
CA PRO A 45 -10.54 0.87 2.92
C PRO A 45 -10.66 0.94 1.38
N GLY A 46 -9.76 1.61 0.67
CA GLY A 46 -9.96 1.97 -0.75
C GLY A 46 -10.17 0.80 -1.72
N LEU A 47 -9.54 -0.35 -1.50
CA LEU A 47 -9.73 -1.57 -2.30
C LEU A 47 -10.67 -2.58 -1.67
N LEU A 48 -11.32 -2.28 -0.52
CA LEU A 48 -12.31 -3.21 0.04
C LEU A 48 -13.39 -3.50 -0.99
N ALA A 49 -13.74 -4.77 -1.11
CA ALA A 49 -14.84 -5.22 -1.94
C ALA A 49 -16.12 -4.46 -1.57
N ALA A 50 -16.96 -4.20 -2.56
CA ALA A 50 -18.13 -3.32 -2.41
C ALA A 50 -19.04 -3.76 -1.24
N GLU A 51 -19.21 -5.07 -1.07
CA GLU A 51 -19.99 -5.66 0.04
C GLU A 51 -19.38 -5.43 1.43
N CYS A 52 -18.06 -5.29 1.53
CA CYS A 52 -17.35 -5.10 2.79
C CYS A 52 -17.20 -3.62 3.16
N ARG A 53 -17.11 -2.75 2.15
CA ARG A 53 -16.74 -1.34 2.31
C ARG A 53 -17.73 -0.56 3.17
N GLY A 54 -19.04 -0.74 2.95
CA GLY A 54 -20.07 -0.04 3.73
C GLY A 54 -19.99 -0.37 5.22
N VAL A 55 -19.83 -1.65 5.55
CA VAL A 55 -19.66 -2.12 6.94
C VAL A 55 -18.39 -1.53 7.54
N TRP A 56 -17.27 -1.62 6.83
CA TRP A 56 -15.99 -1.08 7.31
C TRP A 56 -16.04 0.42 7.59
N MET A 57 -16.66 1.20 6.69
CA MET A 57 -16.79 2.64 6.86
C MET A 57 -17.74 3.00 8.00
N SER A 58 -18.79 2.20 8.23
CA SER A 58 -19.66 2.37 9.39
C SER A 58 -18.91 2.13 10.70
N GLU A 59 -18.12 1.07 10.78
CA GLU A 59 -17.31 0.74 11.96
C GLU A 59 -16.24 1.80 12.23
N LEU A 60 -15.60 2.33 11.19
CA LEU A 60 -14.63 3.43 11.33
C LEU A 60 -15.24 4.71 11.94
N ARG A 61 -16.55 4.92 11.79
CA ARG A 61 -17.27 6.06 12.39
C ARG A 61 -17.62 5.81 13.86
N ASP A 62 -17.60 4.57 14.33
CA ASP A 62 -17.81 4.22 15.74
C ASP A 62 -16.48 4.29 16.50
N PRO A 63 -16.28 5.30 17.39
CA PRO A 63 -15.04 5.44 18.15
C PRO A 63 -14.81 4.29 19.15
N LEU A 64 -15.84 3.50 19.47
CA LEU A 64 -15.76 2.33 20.35
C LEU A 64 -15.72 1.01 19.58
N GLY A 65 -15.85 1.07 18.25
CA GLY A 65 -15.84 -0.09 17.36
C GLY A 65 -14.46 -0.78 17.28
N PRO A 66 -14.41 -2.07 16.91
CA PRO A 66 -13.16 -2.82 16.74
C PRO A 66 -12.29 -2.30 15.59
N ILE A 67 -12.90 -1.68 14.57
CA ILE A 67 -12.20 -1.13 13.41
C ILE A 67 -11.87 0.34 13.65
N SER A 68 -10.62 0.60 13.99
CA SER A 68 -10.06 1.95 14.03
C SER A 68 -9.21 2.24 12.80
N TRP A 69 -8.89 3.52 12.56
CA TRP A 69 -7.88 3.87 11.55
C TRP A 69 -6.53 3.19 11.81
N ARG A 70 -6.17 2.98 13.08
CA ARG A 70 -4.92 2.29 13.45
C ARG A 70 -4.98 0.82 13.05
N THR A 71 -6.10 0.16 13.30
CA THR A 71 -6.35 -1.22 12.85
C THR A 71 -6.26 -1.30 11.33
N THR A 72 -6.89 -0.35 10.64
CA THR A 72 -6.89 -0.25 9.17
C THR A 72 -5.48 -0.09 8.60
N TRP A 73 -4.67 0.81 9.17
CA TRP A 73 -3.26 0.97 8.77
C TRP A 73 -2.45 -0.31 8.98
N ARG A 74 -2.61 -0.98 10.14
CA ARG A 74 -1.90 -2.24 10.43
C ARG A 74 -2.26 -3.32 9.42
N ILE A 75 -3.53 -3.40 9.02
CA ILE A 75 -4.00 -4.36 8.03
C ILE A 75 -3.45 -4.02 6.65
N ALA A 76 -3.61 -2.78 6.18
CA ALA A 76 -3.10 -2.35 4.88
C ALA A 76 -1.59 -2.61 4.73
N THR A 77 -0.80 -2.26 5.76
CA THR A 77 0.65 -2.48 5.76
C THR A 77 1.04 -3.94 5.97
N GLY A 78 0.25 -4.73 6.71
CA GLY A 78 0.45 -6.17 6.89
C GLY A 78 0.16 -6.97 5.61
N LEU A 79 -0.80 -6.52 4.81
CA LEU A 79 -1.11 -7.11 3.50
C LEU A 79 -0.09 -6.73 2.41
N ALA A 80 0.87 -5.84 2.70
CA ALA A 80 1.83 -5.38 1.71
C ALA A 80 2.72 -6.52 1.16
N GLU A 81 3.09 -7.50 1.98
CA GLU A 81 3.87 -8.65 1.50
C GLU A 81 3.07 -9.50 0.50
N GLU A 82 1.76 -9.64 0.72
CA GLU A 82 0.87 -10.32 -0.21
C GLU A 82 0.61 -9.50 -1.47
N ILE A 83 0.58 -8.18 -1.42
CA ILE A 83 0.29 -7.34 -2.61
C ILE A 83 1.55 -7.06 -3.43
N TYR A 84 2.63 -6.66 -2.76
CA TYR A 84 3.87 -6.14 -3.36
C TYR A 84 5.03 -7.14 -3.31
N GLY A 85 4.88 -8.29 -2.63
CA GLY A 85 5.96 -9.26 -2.44
C GLY A 85 7.04 -8.79 -1.47
N MET A 86 6.80 -7.72 -0.72
CA MET A 86 7.74 -7.14 0.23
C MET A 86 7.02 -6.24 1.25
N PRO A 87 7.67 -5.89 2.37
CA PRO A 87 7.09 -4.98 3.34
C PRO A 87 6.73 -3.61 2.76
N TRP A 88 5.69 -2.99 3.30
CA TRP A 88 5.14 -1.71 2.82
C TRP A 88 6.18 -0.61 2.59
N TRP A 89 7.10 -0.43 3.53
CA TRP A 89 8.15 0.59 3.42
C TRP A 89 9.13 0.33 2.26
N ALA A 90 9.42 -0.93 1.96
CA ALA A 90 10.27 -1.29 0.84
C ALA A 90 9.54 -1.00 -0.49
N ALA A 91 8.25 -1.37 -0.57
CA ALA A 91 7.41 -1.07 -1.73
C ALA A 91 7.35 0.45 -2.00
N ILE A 92 7.09 1.28 -0.97
CA ILE A 92 7.10 2.75 -1.10
C ILE A 92 8.43 3.23 -1.67
N ARG A 93 9.56 2.84 -1.05
CA ARG A 93 10.89 3.32 -1.46
C ARG A 93 11.20 2.94 -2.90
N LEU A 94 10.90 1.71 -3.31
CA LEU A 94 11.12 1.27 -4.68
C LEU A 94 10.21 2.01 -5.65
N CYS A 95 8.90 2.01 -5.43
CA CYS A 95 7.93 2.63 -6.32
C CYS A 95 8.14 4.14 -6.45
N ALA A 96 8.42 4.85 -5.35
CA ALA A 96 8.76 6.27 -5.38
C ALA A 96 10.09 6.55 -6.11
N THR A 97 11.09 5.67 -5.97
CA THR A 97 12.34 5.78 -6.73
C THR A 97 12.10 5.58 -8.23
N ALA A 98 11.30 4.57 -8.60
CA ALA A 98 10.94 4.33 -9.99
C ALA A 98 10.12 5.48 -10.59
N GLN A 99 9.15 6.03 -9.84
CA GLN A 99 8.33 7.16 -10.28
C GLN A 99 9.18 8.42 -10.49
N SER A 100 10.05 8.77 -9.52
CA SER A 100 10.93 9.95 -9.63
C SER A 100 11.99 9.83 -10.74
N ARG A 101 12.32 8.61 -11.16
CA ARG A 101 13.28 8.31 -12.23
C ARG A 101 12.64 7.51 -13.35
N TRP A 102 11.40 7.82 -13.67
CA TRP A 102 10.58 7.02 -14.60
C TRP A 102 11.26 6.80 -15.95
N ARG A 103 11.89 7.84 -16.52
CA ARG A 103 12.58 7.74 -17.81
C ARG A 103 13.70 6.68 -17.80
N ASP A 104 14.49 6.63 -16.73
CA ASP A 104 15.64 5.73 -16.64
C ASP A 104 15.17 4.29 -16.37
N PHE A 105 14.17 4.13 -15.50
CA PHE A 105 13.55 2.83 -15.27
C PHE A 105 12.86 2.31 -16.53
N ALA A 106 12.06 3.12 -17.22
CA ALA A 106 11.38 2.74 -18.46
C ALA A 106 12.38 2.29 -19.54
N ALA A 107 13.47 3.02 -19.74
CA ALA A 107 14.53 2.61 -20.66
C ALA A 107 15.16 1.26 -20.27
N TRP A 108 15.39 1.04 -18.96
CA TRP A 108 15.86 -0.24 -18.46
C TRP A 108 14.85 -1.37 -18.73
N THR A 109 13.55 -1.15 -18.52
CA THR A 109 12.52 -2.17 -18.75
C THR A 109 12.46 -2.64 -20.21
N VAL A 110 12.55 -1.70 -21.16
CA VAL A 110 12.60 -2.00 -22.60
C VAL A 110 13.83 -2.85 -22.95
N THR A 111 15.01 -2.51 -22.41
CA THR A 111 16.24 -3.28 -22.68
C THR A 111 16.23 -4.69 -22.08
N HIS A 112 15.35 -4.96 -21.11
CA HIS A 112 15.25 -6.25 -20.41
C HIS A 112 13.97 -7.03 -20.77
N GLY A 113 13.18 -6.53 -21.73
CA GLY A 113 11.94 -7.18 -22.17
C GLY A 113 10.87 -7.26 -21.08
N PHE A 114 10.87 -6.34 -20.13
CA PHE A 114 9.83 -6.22 -19.11
C PHE A 114 8.84 -5.13 -19.52
N ASP A 115 7.55 -5.44 -19.49
CA ASP A 115 6.48 -4.45 -19.63
C ASP A 115 5.81 -4.25 -18.27
N PRO A 116 5.93 -3.06 -17.64
CA PRO A 116 5.21 -2.77 -16.41
C PRO A 116 3.69 -2.66 -16.62
N ALA A 117 3.21 -2.39 -17.85
CA ALA A 117 1.78 -2.31 -18.13
C ALA A 117 1.14 -3.70 -18.00
N GLY A 118 0.16 -3.83 -17.09
CA GLY A 118 -0.50 -5.13 -16.84
C GLY A 118 0.34 -6.13 -16.04
N ALA A 119 1.54 -5.76 -15.59
CA ALA A 119 2.28 -6.56 -14.64
C ALA A 119 1.67 -6.40 -13.24
N PRO A 120 1.58 -7.48 -12.43
CA PRO A 120 1.12 -7.35 -11.05
C PRO A 120 2.14 -6.57 -10.21
N ALA A 121 1.66 -5.92 -9.14
CA ALA A 121 2.46 -5.00 -8.33
C ALA A 121 3.76 -5.60 -7.82
N HIS A 122 3.74 -6.85 -7.34
CA HIS A 122 4.93 -7.55 -6.87
C HIS A 122 6.00 -7.75 -7.96
N ARG A 123 5.60 -7.92 -9.23
CA ARG A 123 6.55 -8.02 -10.36
C ARG A 123 7.15 -6.67 -10.70
N ILE A 124 6.37 -5.60 -10.60
CA ILE A 124 6.88 -4.22 -10.75
C ILE A 124 7.91 -3.94 -9.66
N CYS A 125 7.59 -4.18 -8.38
CA CYS A 125 8.54 -3.98 -7.28
C CYS A 125 9.82 -4.81 -7.46
N ALA A 126 9.70 -6.08 -7.88
CA ALA A 126 10.85 -6.93 -8.17
C ALA A 126 11.70 -6.39 -9.34
N ALA A 127 11.07 -5.88 -10.40
CA ALA A 127 11.76 -5.29 -11.54
C ALA A 127 12.51 -4.01 -11.13
N VAL A 128 11.90 -3.16 -10.31
CA VAL A 128 12.55 -1.96 -9.77
C VAL A 128 13.75 -2.34 -8.90
N LEU A 129 13.61 -3.34 -8.02
CA LEU A 129 14.74 -3.82 -7.21
C LEU A 129 15.87 -4.36 -8.09
N ALA A 130 15.55 -5.14 -9.13
CA ALA A 130 16.53 -5.66 -10.08
C ALA A 130 17.25 -4.54 -10.84
N TRP A 131 16.52 -3.51 -11.29
CA TRP A 131 17.09 -2.32 -11.91
C TRP A 131 18.08 -1.61 -10.99
N LEU A 132 17.72 -1.41 -9.72
CA LEU A 132 18.60 -0.77 -8.75
C LEU A 132 19.84 -1.63 -8.44
N ARG A 133 19.69 -2.95 -8.35
CA ARG A 133 20.80 -3.89 -8.16
C ARG A 133 21.76 -3.88 -9.35
N ALA A 134 21.26 -3.75 -10.58
CA ALA A 134 22.09 -3.66 -11.77
C ALA A 134 23.00 -2.41 -11.80
N ALA A 135 22.67 -1.37 -11.02
CA ALA A 135 23.48 -0.18 -10.87
C ALA A 135 24.57 -0.28 -9.77
N CYS A 136 24.53 -1.32 -8.93
CA CYS A 136 25.55 -1.58 -7.91
C CYS A 136 26.83 -2.11 -8.56
N ARG A 137 27.99 -1.56 -8.18
CA ARG A 137 29.28 -1.95 -8.78
C ARG A 137 29.97 -3.08 -8.02
N ASP A 138 29.71 -3.15 -6.72
CA ASP A 138 30.32 -4.11 -5.81
C ASP A 138 29.34 -4.55 -4.71
N GLU A 139 29.78 -5.50 -3.89
CA GLU A 139 29.02 -6.05 -2.78
C GLU A 139 28.64 -4.98 -1.73
N LYS A 140 29.49 -3.96 -1.52
CA LYS A 140 29.21 -2.91 -0.54
C LYS A 140 28.05 -2.03 -1.00
N ASP A 141 27.97 -1.74 -2.29
CA ASP A 141 26.85 -1.02 -2.88
C ASP A 141 25.55 -1.83 -2.77
N LEU A 142 25.62 -3.15 -2.96
CA LEU A 142 24.48 -4.05 -2.78
C LEU A 142 23.97 -4.02 -1.33
N VAL A 143 24.86 -4.21 -0.35
CA VAL A 143 24.50 -4.18 1.08
C VAL A 143 23.89 -2.83 1.47
N ARG A 144 24.44 -1.72 0.96
CA ARG A 144 23.88 -0.37 1.19
C ARG A 144 22.50 -0.21 0.57
N LEU A 145 22.29 -0.72 -0.65
CA LEU A 145 20.99 -0.72 -1.30
C LEU A 145 19.97 -1.50 -0.46
N GLU A 146 20.34 -2.71 -0.02
CA GLU A 146 19.46 -3.57 0.77
C GLU A 146 19.10 -2.94 2.12
N GLN A 147 20.07 -2.38 2.84
CA GLN A 147 19.80 -1.62 4.06
C GLN A 147 18.86 -0.44 3.78
N ARG A 148 19.15 0.35 2.74
CA ARG A 148 18.31 1.50 2.38
C ARG A 148 16.88 1.10 2.01
N VAL A 149 16.67 -0.03 1.35
CA VAL A 149 15.34 -0.48 0.91
C VAL A 149 14.60 -1.17 2.04
N PHE A 150 15.24 -2.12 2.73
CA PHE A 150 14.56 -3.06 3.62
C PHE A 150 14.65 -2.70 5.09
N THR A 151 15.51 -1.77 5.53
CA THR A 151 15.50 -1.35 6.94
C THR A 151 14.17 -0.65 7.28
N PRO A 152 13.38 -1.18 8.23
CA PRO A 152 12.11 -0.57 8.61
C PRO A 152 12.34 0.84 9.17
N PRO A 153 11.46 1.80 8.86
CA PRO A 153 11.61 3.14 9.41
C PRO A 153 11.30 3.15 10.93
N PRO A 154 11.87 4.10 11.70
CA PRO A 154 11.78 4.11 13.17
C PRO A 154 10.35 4.02 13.72
N GLU A 155 9.40 4.68 13.06
CA GLU A 155 7.98 4.66 13.38
C GLU A 155 7.36 3.25 13.29
N MET A 156 7.84 2.40 12.37
CA MET A 156 7.38 1.02 12.23
C MET A 156 8.09 0.07 13.18
N ILE A 157 9.37 0.31 13.49
CA ILE A 157 10.08 -0.41 14.56
C ILE A 157 9.42 -0.13 15.91
N ARG A 158 9.03 1.13 16.12
CA ARG A 158 8.39 1.57 17.36
C ARG A 158 6.95 1.13 17.47
N ALA A 159 6.31 0.55 16.44
CA ALA A 159 4.87 0.29 16.31
C ALA A 159 4.26 -0.74 17.30
N GLY A 160 4.67 -0.68 18.56
CA GLY A 160 3.73 -0.41 19.67
C GLY A 160 3.30 1.08 19.80
N ALA A 161 3.97 2.04 19.15
CA ALA A 161 3.76 3.48 19.20
C ALA A 161 3.32 4.03 17.82
N ARG A 162 2.39 4.98 17.84
CA ARG A 162 1.54 5.45 16.74
C ARG A 162 2.27 5.73 15.40
N PRO A 163 1.66 5.39 14.24
CA PRO A 163 2.19 5.77 12.92
C PRO A 163 2.16 7.30 12.70
N PRO A 164 2.92 7.82 11.73
CA PRO A 164 2.80 9.21 11.26
C PRO A 164 1.39 9.44 10.69
N GLY A 165 0.76 10.59 10.97
CA GLY A 165 -0.63 10.88 10.59
C GLY A 165 -1.69 10.35 11.58
N PHE A 166 -1.26 9.88 12.75
CA PHE A 166 -2.12 9.40 13.84
C PHE A 166 -1.88 10.16 15.14
N SER A 167 -1.40 11.41 15.07
CA SER A 167 -1.53 12.29 16.23
C SER A 167 -3.02 12.53 16.50
N ASP A 168 -3.39 12.87 17.74
CA ASP A 168 -4.80 13.17 18.05
C ASP A 168 -5.31 14.36 17.20
N ALA A 169 -4.40 15.23 16.74
CA ALA A 169 -4.70 16.32 15.82
C ALA A 169 -4.98 15.84 14.37
N ASP A 170 -4.18 14.90 13.85
CA ASP A 170 -4.37 14.35 12.50
C ASP A 170 -5.67 13.53 12.41
N LEU A 171 -5.97 12.76 13.47
CA LEU A 171 -7.21 12.00 13.56
C LEU A 171 -8.44 12.90 13.67
N ALA A 172 -8.34 14.00 14.41
CA ALA A 172 -9.40 15.00 14.47
C ALA A 172 -9.61 15.70 13.12
N GLN A 173 -8.54 15.99 12.39
CA GLN A 173 -8.61 16.58 11.07
C GLN A 173 -9.25 15.62 10.04
N GLN A 174 -8.83 14.36 10.03
CA GLN A 174 -9.42 13.35 9.13
C GLN A 174 -10.89 13.08 9.44
N ALA A 175 -11.27 13.05 10.73
CA ALA A 175 -12.66 12.92 11.13
C ALA A 175 -13.51 14.12 10.67
N ALA A 176 -12.97 15.35 10.76
CA ALA A 176 -13.64 16.55 10.27
C ALA A 176 -13.79 16.56 8.74
N GLU A 177 -12.78 16.12 8.00
CA GLU A 177 -12.83 16.00 6.52
C GLU A 177 -13.87 14.96 6.08
N LEU A 178 -13.97 13.83 6.78
CA LEU A 178 -14.99 12.80 6.52
C LEU A 178 -16.41 13.25 6.87
N ALA A 179 -16.58 14.02 7.95
CA ALA A 179 -17.87 14.59 8.31
C ALA A 179 -18.34 15.61 7.25
N ALA A 180 -17.44 16.47 6.76
CA ALA A 180 -17.73 17.45 5.72
C ALA A 180 -18.11 16.82 4.38
N LEU A 181 -17.50 15.66 4.03
CA LEU A 181 -17.87 14.90 2.84
C LEU A 181 -19.27 14.26 2.97
N ALA A 182 -19.62 13.75 4.15
CA ALA A 182 -20.94 13.15 4.41
C ALA A 182 -22.08 14.18 4.34
N GLU A 183 -21.86 15.40 4.83
CA GLU A 183 -22.85 16.49 4.70
C GLU A 183 -23.08 16.93 3.24
N HIS A 184 -22.11 16.70 2.35
CA HIS A 184 -22.20 17.08 0.95
C HIS A 184 -22.93 16.05 0.07
N GLU A 185 -22.97 14.78 0.48
CA GLU A 185 -23.73 13.71 -0.18
C GLU A 185 -25.24 13.80 0.13
N ASP A 186 -25.63 14.20 1.35
CA ASP A 186 -27.04 14.35 1.75
C ASP A 186 -27.78 15.49 1.01
N PHE A 187 -27.07 16.41 0.36
CA PHE A 187 -27.67 17.48 -0.46
C PHE A 187 -27.86 17.11 -1.93
N ALA A 188 -27.35 15.97 -2.40
CA ALA A 188 -27.44 15.57 -3.80
C ALA A 188 -28.67 14.70 -4.14
N ASP A 189 -29.33 14.13 -3.12
CA ASP A 189 -30.52 13.25 -3.26
C ASP A 189 -31.84 13.91 -2.79
N GLY A 190 -31.87 15.23 -2.65
CA GLY A 190 -33.05 16.03 -2.25
C GLY A 190 -33.79 16.73 -3.38
#